data_AF-A0A2E4LKG7-F1
#
_entry.id   AF-A0A2E4LKG7-F1
#
_cell.length_a   1.000
_cell.length_b   1.000
_cell.length_c   1.000
_cell.angle_alpha   90.00
_cell.angle_beta   90.00
_cell.angle_gamma   90.00
#
_symmetry.space_group_name_H-M   'P 1'
#
loop_
_entity.id
_entity.type
_entity.pdbx_description
1 polymer ?
#
loop_
_entity_poly.entity_id
_entity_poly.type
_entity_poly.pdbx_seq_one_letter_code
_entity_poly.pdbx_strand_id
1 'polypeptide(L)'
;MMRRPSQVTVGKINGLFLSWNVYRGKGKVTFDPPLPKPWEDTRTAANSPWGELWLPPSVPEDGIYDVSVTFESPGSYILWGRADDGGLYHDAYITVHVEE
;
A
#
# COMPACT_ATOMS: atom_id res chain seq x y z
N MET A 1 33.08 -13.85 -14.49
CA MET A 1 32.26 -15.06 -14.77
C MET A 1 30.81 -14.73 -14.43
N MET A 2 29.87 -14.87 -15.36
CA MET A 2 28.46 -14.56 -15.12
C MET A 2 27.84 -15.71 -14.33
N ARG A 3 27.54 -15.49 -13.04
CA ARG A 3 26.87 -16.48 -12.19
C ARG A 3 25.38 -16.42 -12.48
N ARG A 4 24.72 -17.59 -12.62
CA ARG A 4 23.26 -17.62 -12.69
C ARG A 4 22.68 -16.94 -11.43
N PRO A 5 21.60 -16.16 -11.54
CA PRO A 5 20.92 -15.61 -10.38
C PRO A 5 20.61 -16.74 -9.40
N SER A 6 21.05 -16.61 -8.15
CA SER A 6 20.76 -17.59 -7.10
C SER A 6 19.36 -17.40 -6.50
N GLN A 7 18.74 -16.25 -6.75
CA GLN A 7 17.41 -15.91 -6.29
C GLN A 7 16.58 -15.54 -7.52
N VAL A 8 15.58 -16.37 -7.82
CA VAL A 8 14.74 -16.27 -9.03
C VAL A 8 13.49 -15.41 -8.78
N THR A 9 13.09 -15.26 -7.52
CA THR A 9 11.94 -14.45 -7.08
C THR A 9 12.41 -13.24 -6.29
N VAL A 10 11.74 -12.11 -6.42
CA VAL A 10 12.03 -10.90 -5.64
C VAL A 10 11.82 -11.16 -4.15
N GLY A 11 12.63 -10.52 -3.31
CA GLY A 11 12.51 -10.61 -1.86
C GLY A 11 11.48 -9.61 -1.35
N LYS A 12 10.69 -10.01 -0.35
CA LYS A 12 9.78 -9.14 0.39
C LYS A 12 10.30 -9.01 1.82
N ILE A 13 10.34 -7.80 2.36
CA ILE A 13 10.59 -7.57 3.78
C ILE A 13 9.30 -7.90 4.55
N ASN A 14 9.40 -8.75 5.56
CA ASN A 14 8.28 -9.05 6.44
C ASN A 14 8.11 -7.92 7.46
N GLY A 15 6.87 -7.47 7.65
CA GLY A 15 6.51 -6.43 8.59
C GLY A 15 5.05 -6.04 8.42
N LEU A 16 4.42 -5.63 9.52
CA LEU A 16 3.03 -5.19 9.52
C LEU A 16 2.90 -3.81 8.88
N PHE A 17 2.13 -3.69 7.81
CA PHE A 17 1.78 -2.41 7.20
C PHE A 17 0.34 -2.37 6.72
N LEU A 18 -0.22 -1.15 6.71
CA LEU A 18 -1.48 -0.82 6.07
C LEU A 18 -1.21 -0.17 4.71
N SER A 19 -2.03 -0.50 3.72
CA SER A 19 -2.05 0.20 2.44
C SER A 19 -3.48 0.55 2.04
N TRP A 20 -3.68 1.77 1.56
CA TRP A 20 -4.92 2.19 0.90
C TRP A 20 -4.67 2.55 -0.55
N ASN A 21 -5.57 2.11 -1.43
CA ASN A 21 -5.46 2.28 -2.87
C ASN A 21 -6.84 2.54 -3.48
N VAL A 22 -6.88 3.19 -4.64
CA VAL A 22 -8.10 3.28 -5.44
C VAL A 22 -8.26 2.01 -6.26
N TYR A 23 -9.28 1.21 -5.97
CA TYR A 23 -9.62 0.03 -6.77
C TYR A 23 -10.45 0.39 -8.01
N ARG A 24 -11.42 1.30 -7.85
CA ARG A 24 -12.25 1.87 -8.93
C ARG A 24 -12.56 3.33 -8.64
N GLY A 25 -12.62 4.16 -9.67
CA GLY A 25 -12.91 5.60 -9.59
C GLY A 25 -12.23 6.34 -10.73
N LYS A 26 -12.83 7.44 -11.20
CA LYS A 26 -12.29 8.22 -12.33
C LYS A 26 -11.45 9.42 -11.90
N GLY A 27 -11.73 9.99 -10.74
CA GLY A 27 -11.01 11.13 -10.20
C GLY A 27 -9.71 10.74 -9.49
N LYS A 28 -8.85 11.74 -9.29
CA LYS A 28 -7.64 11.59 -8.48
C LYS A 28 -8.02 11.54 -7.00
N VAL A 29 -7.44 10.56 -6.30
CA VAL A 29 -7.58 10.38 -4.86
C VAL A 29 -6.18 10.31 -4.27
N THR A 30 -5.93 11.06 -3.20
CA THR A 30 -4.65 11.08 -2.50
C THR A 30 -4.82 10.61 -1.06
N PHE A 31 -3.82 9.91 -0.54
CA PHE A 31 -3.77 9.39 0.83
C PHE A 31 -2.61 10.06 1.57
N ASP A 32 -2.87 10.51 2.80
CA ASP A 32 -1.87 11.09 3.70
C ASP A 32 -1.96 10.43 5.08
N PRO A 33 -0.87 9.85 5.62
CA PRO A 33 0.46 9.78 5.03
C PRO A 33 0.51 8.86 3.78
N PRO A 34 1.56 8.97 2.94
CA PRO A 34 1.76 8.04 1.84
C PRO A 34 2.05 6.64 2.37
N LEU A 35 1.16 5.70 2.06
CA LEU A 35 1.24 4.32 2.56
C LEU A 35 2.06 3.40 1.63
N PRO A 36 2.63 2.30 2.16
CA PRO A 36 3.34 1.31 1.36
C PRO A 36 2.49 0.72 0.23
N LYS A 37 3.12 0.45 -0.92
CA LYS A 37 2.52 -0.25 -2.04
C LYS A 37 2.46 -1.76 -1.75
N PRO A 38 1.28 -2.40 -1.88
CA PRO A 38 1.11 -3.82 -1.56
C PRO A 38 1.48 -4.77 -2.72
N TRP A 39 2.16 -4.29 -3.76
CA TRP A 39 2.58 -5.07 -4.94
C TRP A 39 4.09 -4.96 -5.18
N GLU A 40 4.61 -5.88 -6.00
CA GLU A 40 6.03 -6.02 -6.30
C GLU A 40 6.59 -4.81 -7.08
N ASP A 41 7.01 -3.79 -6.35
CA ASP A 41 7.78 -2.67 -6.86
C ASP A 41 9.18 -2.71 -6.27
N THR A 42 10.15 -3.18 -7.05
CA THR A 42 11.55 -3.38 -6.62
C THR A 42 12.43 -2.15 -6.80
N ARG A 43 11.88 -1.02 -7.27
CA ARG A 43 12.63 0.22 -7.42
C ARG A 43 13.09 0.70 -6.03
N THR A 44 14.33 1.15 -5.92
CA THR A 44 14.90 1.69 -4.69
C THR A 44 14.02 2.83 -4.16
N ALA A 45 13.73 2.82 -2.87
CA ALA A 45 12.90 3.81 -2.19
C ALA A 45 11.46 3.97 -2.73
N ALA A 46 10.92 2.98 -3.45
CA ALA A 46 9.58 3.06 -4.03
C ALA A 46 8.41 2.92 -3.02
N ASN A 47 8.69 2.98 -1.72
CA ASN A 47 7.75 2.70 -0.62
C ASN A 47 7.01 1.36 -0.83
N SER A 48 7.77 0.29 -1.01
CA SER A 48 7.26 -1.05 -1.29
C SER A 48 8.06 -2.06 -0.47
N PRO A 49 7.44 -3.09 0.13
CA PRO A 49 8.15 -4.14 0.84
C PRO A 49 9.16 -4.93 -0.01
N TRP A 50 9.08 -4.82 -1.34
CA TRP A 50 10.04 -5.38 -2.30
C TRP A 50 11.13 -4.40 -2.74
N GLY A 51 10.98 -3.12 -2.38
CA GLY A 51 11.89 -2.06 -2.74
C GLY A 51 13.09 -2.02 -1.78
N GLU A 52 14.27 -1.79 -2.34
CA GLU A 52 15.47 -1.56 -1.55
C GLU A 52 15.27 -0.32 -0.64
N LEU A 53 15.80 -0.41 0.59
CA LEU A 53 15.70 0.60 1.66
C LEU A 53 14.31 0.80 2.28
N TRP A 54 13.32 -0.01 1.92
CA TRP A 54 12.04 0.02 2.62
C TRP A 54 12.19 -0.52 4.05
N LEU A 55 11.53 0.14 4.99
CA LEU A 55 11.41 -0.31 6.37
C LEU A 55 9.92 -0.38 6.71
N PRO A 56 9.47 -1.39 7.48
CA PRO A 56 8.11 -1.42 7.97
C PRO A 56 7.80 -0.13 8.75
N PRO A 57 6.65 0.52 8.49
CA PRO A 57 6.23 1.66 9.29
C PRO A 57 5.99 1.23 10.75
N SER A 58 6.16 2.15 11.69
CA SER A 58 5.84 1.92 13.09
C SER A 58 4.35 1.62 13.25
N VAL A 59 4.03 0.63 14.08
CA VAL A 59 2.65 0.33 14.46
C VAL A 59 2.21 1.35 15.52
N PRO A 60 1.03 2.00 15.37
CA PRO A 60 0.47 2.88 16.39
C PRO A 60 0.28 2.15 17.72
N GLU A 61 0.53 2.83 18.85
CA GLU A 61 0.44 2.22 20.19
C GLU A 61 -0.98 1.74 20.54
N ASP A 62 -2.00 2.45 20.05
CA ASP A 62 -3.42 2.12 20.22
C ASP A 62 -3.94 1.17 19.13
N GLY A 63 -3.11 0.81 18.15
CA GLY A 63 -3.47 -0.02 17.00
C GLY A 63 -4.39 0.67 15.99
N ILE A 64 -4.61 1.98 16.10
CA ILE A 64 -5.47 2.74 15.18
C ILE A 64 -4.61 3.45 14.14
N TYR A 65 -4.87 3.17 12.87
CA TYR A 65 -4.18 3.80 11.75
C TYR A 65 -5.03 4.96 11.19
N ASP A 66 -4.58 6.19 11.43
CA ASP A 66 -5.20 7.39 10.88
C ASP A 66 -4.67 7.70 9.48
N VAL A 67 -5.59 7.83 8.52
CA VAL A 67 -5.28 8.14 7.12
C VAL A 67 -6.29 9.14 6.59
N SER A 68 -5.80 10.29 6.11
CA SER A 68 -6.62 11.29 5.42
C SER A 68 -6.72 10.95 3.94
N VAL A 69 -7.93 11.00 3.40
CA VAL A 69 -8.21 10.73 1.99
C VAL A 69 -8.85 11.96 1.36
N THR A 70 -8.26 12.47 0.29
CA THR A 70 -8.77 13.63 -0.45
C THR A 70 -9.20 13.20 -1.85
N PHE A 71 -10.41 13.61 -2.24
CA PHE A 71 -10.99 13.35 -3.56
C PHE A 71 -11.07 14.66 -4.35
N GLU A 72 -10.48 14.71 -5.54
CA GLU A 72 -10.45 15.95 -6.35
C GLU A 72 -11.76 16.22 -7.12
N SER A 73 -12.69 15.26 -7.16
CA SER A 73 -13.94 15.42 -7.91
C SER A 73 -15.06 14.57 -7.32
N PRO A 74 -16.34 15.01 -7.41
CA PRO A 74 -17.49 14.19 -7.08
C PRO A 74 -17.52 12.87 -7.87
N GLY A 75 -18.14 11.84 -7.30
CA GLY A 75 -18.29 10.53 -7.94
C GLY A 75 -18.35 9.36 -6.96
N SER A 76 -18.39 8.15 -7.50
CA SER A 76 -18.33 6.90 -6.74
C SER A 76 -16.96 6.26 -6.88
N TYR A 77 -16.35 5.95 -5.74
CA TYR A 77 -15.02 5.37 -5.63
C TYR A 77 -15.10 4.08 -4.83
N ILE A 78 -14.35 3.07 -5.25
CA ILE A 78 -14.09 1.89 -4.43
C ILE A 78 -12.65 1.99 -3.97
N LEU A 79 -12.45 2.17 -2.67
CA LEU A 79 -11.12 2.11 -2.06
C LEU A 79 -10.86 0.69 -1.58
N TRP A 80 -9.60 0.29 -1.68
CA TRP A 80 -9.10 -1.02 -1.27
C TRP A 80 -8.03 -0.81 -0.21
N GLY A 81 -8.32 -1.31 0.99
CA GLY A 81 -7.39 -1.38 2.11
C GLY A 81 -6.79 -2.78 2.21
N ARG A 82 -5.47 -2.87 2.44
CA ARG A 82 -4.78 -4.12 2.77
C ARG A 82 -3.99 -3.97 4.06
N ALA A 83 -4.17 -4.89 4.99
CA ALA A 83 -3.24 -5.14 6.08
C ALA A 83 -2.41 -6.38 5.73
N ASP A 84 -1.09 -6.30 5.85
CA ASP A 84 -0.15 -7.37 5.47
C ASP A 84 1.01 -7.41 6.49
N ASP A 85 1.33 -8.60 7.01
CA ASP A 85 2.39 -8.81 8.01
C ASP A 85 3.69 -9.41 7.41
N GLY A 86 3.71 -9.62 6.10
CA GLY A 86 4.77 -10.32 5.37
C GLY A 86 4.38 -11.73 4.94
N GLY A 87 3.56 -12.43 5.74
CA GLY A 87 3.12 -13.80 5.47
C GLY A 87 1.63 -13.91 5.15
N LEU A 88 0.79 -13.29 5.96
CA LEU A 88 -0.65 -13.19 5.77
C LEU A 88 -1.04 -11.76 5.41
N TYR A 89 -2.11 -11.65 4.62
CA TYR A 89 -2.74 -10.38 4.35
C TYR A 89 -4.26 -10.51 4.36
N HIS A 90 -4.93 -9.40 4.61
CA HIS A 90 -6.37 -9.28 4.49
C HIS A 90 -6.74 -8.01 3.74
N ASP A 91 -7.74 -8.12 2.86
CA ASP A 91 -8.24 -7.04 2.02
C ASP A 91 -9.63 -6.62 2.47
N ALA A 92 -9.85 -5.31 2.57
CA ALA A 92 -11.14 -4.69 2.80
C ALA A 92 -11.45 -3.68 1.68
N TYR A 93 -12.72 -3.56 1.33
CA TYR A 93 -13.17 -2.63 0.31
C TYR A 93 -14.26 -1.72 0.88
N ILE A 94 -14.16 -0.42 0.58
CA ILE A 94 -15.19 0.55 0.93
C ILE A 94 -15.65 1.28 -0.32
N THR A 95 -16.95 1.52 -0.42
CA THR A 95 -17.51 2.39 -1.47
C THR A 95 -17.74 3.77 -0.87
N VAL A 96 -17.17 4.79 -1.51
CA VAL A 96 -17.30 6.20 -1.11
C VAL A 96 -18.07 6.94 -2.20
N HIS A 97 -19.09 7.67 -1.80
CA HIS A 97 -19.83 8.59 -2.66
C HIS A 97 -19.45 10.02 -2.26
N VAL A 98 -18.92 10.78 -3.21
CA VAL A 98 -18.52 12.17 -3.03
C VAL A 98 -19.48 13.04 -3.84
N GLU A 99 -20.13 13.98 -3.17
CA GLU A 99 -21.11 14.91 -3.73
C GLU A 99 -20.55 16.35 -3.68
N GLU A 100 -21.22 17.29 -4.34
CA GLU A 100 -20.87 18.73 -4.35
C GLU A 100 -21.24 19.45 -3.05
#